data_AF-A0AAN6TR94-F1
#
_entry.id   AF-A0AAN6TR94-F1
#
_cell.length_a   1.000
_cell.length_b   1.000
_cell.length_c   1.000
_cell.angle_alpha   90.00
_cell.angle_beta   90.00
_cell.angle_gamma   90.00
#
_symmetry.space_group_name_H-M   'P 1'
#
loop_
_entity.id
_entity.type
_entity.pdbx_description
1 polymer ?
#
loop_
_entity_poly.entity_id
_entity_poly.type
_entity_poly.pdbx_seq_one_letter_code
_entity_poly.pdbx_strand_id
1 'polypeptide(L)'
;MSLLTTVTNLFPALFTNPAPYHLLCYSTLLGTSLYQTFVNTKICYISLPRSAFTTLQKRLFPVYFWCQAALLVLSAVTFPPHGLVSLVRYKTDWIPFALALGTAVLNLGVYGARTAVALVQCVHQETRDAKAKANGTFVDAGQGVSVEMKKLRRAFARNHATCIHLNLLSIGAMVVYGWRFAGRMAVDAE
;
A
#
# COMPACT_ATOMS: atom_id res chain seq x y z
N MET A 1 44.15 12.50 -1.74
CA MET A 1 43.60 13.55 -0.87
C MET A 1 42.15 13.96 -1.20
N SER A 2 41.47 13.34 -2.18
CA SER A 2 40.04 13.60 -2.46
C SER A 2 39.10 12.57 -1.81
N LEU A 3 39.46 11.28 -1.80
CA LEU A 3 38.56 10.21 -1.34
C LEU A 3 38.31 10.24 0.18
N LEU A 4 39.35 10.46 0.98
CA LEU A 4 39.25 10.55 2.44
C LEU A 4 38.37 11.74 2.85
N THR A 5 38.55 12.88 2.18
CA THR A 5 37.81 14.13 2.41
C THR A 5 36.34 14.00 2.00
N THR A 6 36.05 13.30 0.90
CA THR A 6 34.67 12.96 0.50
C THR A 6 34.00 12.07 1.53
N VAL A 7 34.68 11.04 2.04
CA VAL A 7 34.13 10.11 3.05
C VAL A 7 33.94 10.81 4.41
N THR A 8 34.89 11.66 4.84
CA THR A 8 34.77 12.41 6.11
C THR A 8 33.69 13.49 6.07
N ASN A 9 33.39 14.06 4.90
CA ASN A 9 32.28 15.02 4.74
C ASN A 9 30.92 14.34 4.55
N LEU A 10 30.90 13.08 4.11
CA LEU A 10 29.66 12.31 3.93
C LEU A 10 28.99 12.01 5.27
N PHE A 11 29.77 11.60 6.28
CA PHE A 11 29.25 11.17 7.57
C PHE A 11 28.45 12.27 8.31
N PRO A 12 28.94 13.51 8.45
CA PRO A 12 28.18 14.60 9.06
C PRO A 12 26.97 15.01 8.20
N ALA A 13 27.14 15.07 6.86
CA ALA A 13 26.07 15.43 5.94
C ALA A 13 24.91 14.43 5.94
N LEU A 14 25.21 13.14 6.13
CA LEU A 14 24.22 12.08 6.35
C LEU A 14 23.34 12.41 7.55
N PHE A 15 23.88 12.81 8.70
CA PHE A 15 23.07 13.04 9.92
C PHE A 15 22.48 14.45 10.05
N THR A 16 22.87 15.40 9.21
CA THR A 16 22.43 16.81 9.33
C THR A 16 21.45 17.24 8.25
N ASN A 17 21.46 16.61 7.08
CA ASN A 17 20.56 16.97 5.98
C ASN A 17 19.40 15.96 5.88
N PRO A 18 18.14 16.35 6.13
CA PRO A 18 17.00 15.44 6.01
C PRO A 18 16.60 15.12 4.56
N ALA A 19 17.09 15.88 3.57
CA ALA A 19 16.66 15.76 2.17
C ALA A 19 16.97 14.40 1.51
N PRO A 20 18.15 13.77 1.68
CA PRO A 20 18.41 12.44 1.13
C PRO A 20 17.47 11.37 1.70
N TYR A 21 17.19 11.42 3.01
CA TYR A 21 16.25 10.49 3.65
C TYR A 21 14.83 10.69 3.14
N HIS A 22 14.41 11.95 2.95
CA HIS A 22 13.14 12.27 2.35
C HIS A 22 13.00 11.67 0.96
N LEU A 23 13.98 11.89 0.10
CA LEU A 23 13.98 11.37 -1.26
C LEU A 23 13.89 9.84 -1.27
N LEU A 24 14.66 9.14 -0.44
CA LEU A 24 14.64 7.69 -0.34
C LEU A 24 13.31 7.16 0.19
N CYS A 25 12.77 7.73 1.27
CA CYS A 25 11.49 7.31 1.85
C CYS A 25 10.34 7.56 0.87
N TYR A 26 10.28 8.75 0.27
CA TYR A 26 9.26 9.14 -0.70
C TYR A 26 9.31 8.26 -1.95
N SER A 27 10.50 8.05 -2.52
CA SER A 27 10.66 7.25 -3.73
C SER A 27 10.31 5.78 -3.47
N THR A 28 10.72 5.25 -2.32
CA THR A 28 10.37 3.89 -1.90
C THR A 28 8.86 3.76 -1.69
N LEU A 29 8.22 4.72 -1.03
CA LEU A 29 6.77 4.75 -0.84
C LEU A 29 6.02 4.69 -2.17
N LEU A 30 6.38 5.57 -3.11
CA LEU A 30 5.71 5.65 -4.41
C LEU A 30 5.95 4.40 -5.25
N GLY A 31 7.21 3.97 -5.35
CA GLY A 31 7.61 2.79 -6.12
C GLY A 31 6.98 1.51 -5.60
N THR A 32 7.06 1.25 -4.29
CA THR A 32 6.42 0.06 -3.67
C THR A 32 4.90 0.10 -3.81
N SER A 33 4.26 1.27 -3.70
CA SER A 33 2.81 1.37 -3.84
C SER A 33 2.34 1.07 -5.27
N LEU A 34 3.04 1.60 -6.29
CA LEU A 34 2.77 1.31 -7.69
C LEU A 34 2.99 -0.18 -8.00
N TYR A 35 4.15 -0.72 -7.60
CA TYR A 35 4.50 -2.11 -7.87
C TYR A 35 3.54 -3.08 -7.18
N GLN A 36 3.25 -2.88 -5.90
CA GLN A 36 2.36 -3.77 -5.14
C GLN A 36 0.94 -3.79 -5.72
N THR A 37 0.42 -2.61 -6.08
CA THR A 37 -0.98 -2.45 -6.51
C THR A 37 -1.23 -2.99 -7.91
N PHE A 38 -0.38 -2.61 -8.87
CA PHE A 38 -0.65 -2.86 -10.29
C PHE A 38 0.08 -4.08 -10.84
N VAL A 39 1.23 -4.44 -10.26
CA VAL A 39 2.11 -5.48 -10.79
C VAL A 39 2.03 -6.73 -9.92
N ASN A 40 2.53 -6.67 -8.69
CA ASN A 40 2.69 -7.84 -7.83
C ASN A 40 1.37 -8.57 -7.58
N THR A 41 0.33 -7.84 -7.14
CA THR A 41 -0.97 -8.45 -6.84
C THR A 41 -1.59 -9.11 -8.08
N LYS A 42 -1.49 -8.47 -9.26
CA LYS A 42 -2.04 -9.00 -10.51
C LYS A 42 -1.30 -10.25 -10.96
N ILE A 43 0.04 -10.23 -10.96
CA ILE A 43 0.86 -11.39 -11.33
C ILE A 43 0.60 -12.55 -10.39
N CYS A 44 0.63 -12.33 -9.07
CA CYS A 44 0.34 -13.40 -8.10
C CYS A 44 -1.07 -13.97 -8.28
N TYR A 45 -2.07 -13.14 -8.61
CA TYR A 45 -3.44 -13.61 -8.80
C TYR A 45 -3.61 -14.53 -10.02
N ILE A 46 -2.90 -14.25 -11.12
CA ILE A 46 -2.98 -15.07 -12.34
C ILE A 46 -2.05 -16.29 -12.30
N SER A 47 -0.93 -16.20 -11.56
CA SER A 47 0.11 -17.23 -11.57
C SER A 47 -0.01 -18.25 -10.44
N LEU A 48 -0.70 -17.92 -9.34
CA LEU A 48 -0.80 -18.82 -8.17
C LEU A 48 -2.17 -19.50 -8.08
N PRO A 49 -2.22 -20.76 -7.63
CA PRO A 49 -3.46 -21.37 -7.16
C PRO A 49 -4.11 -20.51 -6.06
N ARG A 50 -5.44 -20.50 -6.01
CA ARG A 50 -6.21 -19.62 -5.11
C ARG A 50 -5.83 -19.75 -3.62
N SER A 51 -5.53 -20.96 -3.17
CA SER A 51 -5.08 -21.23 -1.79
C SER A 51 -3.70 -20.62 -1.51
N ALA A 52 -2.76 -20.74 -2.44
CA ALA A 52 -1.42 -20.16 -2.35
C ALA A 52 -1.48 -18.62 -2.40
N PHE A 53 -2.25 -18.06 -3.34
CA PHE A 53 -2.51 -16.62 -3.40
C PHE A 53 -3.09 -16.09 -2.08
N THR A 54 -4.12 -16.76 -1.56
CA THR A 54 -4.75 -16.36 -0.29
C THR A 54 -3.77 -16.39 0.88
N THR A 55 -2.92 -17.41 0.94
CA THR A 55 -1.91 -17.56 1.99
C THR A 55 -0.87 -16.45 1.90
N LEU A 56 -0.39 -16.14 0.69
CA LEU A 56 0.54 -15.05 0.45
C LEU A 56 -0.07 -13.69 0.83
N GLN A 57 -1.28 -13.38 0.35
CA GLN A 57 -1.92 -12.08 0.60
C GLN A 57 -2.20 -11.82 2.09
N LYS A 58 -2.55 -12.86 2.86
CA LYS A 58 -2.71 -12.74 4.32
C LYS A 58 -1.45 -12.23 5.03
N ARG A 59 -0.27 -12.60 4.53
CA ARG A 59 1.01 -12.18 5.09
C ARG A 59 1.48 -10.86 4.51
N LEU A 60 1.27 -10.67 3.21
CA LEU A 60 1.76 -9.53 2.48
C LEU A 60 0.96 -8.26 2.81
N PHE A 61 -0.38 -8.31 2.83
CA PHE A 61 -1.22 -7.13 3.04
C PHE A 61 -0.89 -6.37 4.34
N PRO A 62 -0.81 -7.00 5.53
CA PRO A 62 -0.46 -6.27 6.74
C PRO A 62 0.91 -5.61 6.66
N VAL A 63 1.92 -6.32 6.15
CA VAL A 63 3.29 -5.79 6.01
C VAL A 63 3.31 -4.62 5.06
N TYR A 64 2.65 -4.74 3.90
CA TYR A 64 2.57 -3.67 2.90
C TYR A 64 1.92 -2.40 3.47
N PHE A 65 0.75 -2.52 4.10
CA PHE A 65 0.05 -1.34 4.64
C PHE A 65 0.82 -0.71 5.80
N TRP A 66 1.51 -1.50 6.62
CA TRP A 66 2.41 -0.97 7.64
C TRP A 66 3.59 -0.22 7.03
N CYS A 67 4.29 -0.81 6.06
CA CYS A 67 5.38 -0.15 5.35
C CYS A 67 4.92 1.15 4.68
N GLN A 68 3.74 1.13 4.05
CA GLN A 68 3.16 2.32 3.42
C GLN A 68 2.92 3.43 4.45
N ALA A 69 2.27 3.14 5.58
CA ALA A 69 2.03 4.11 6.63
C ALA A 69 3.34 4.63 7.25
N ALA A 70 4.30 3.75 7.53
CA ALA A 70 5.61 4.13 8.06
C ALA A 70 6.37 5.03 7.09
N LEU A 71 6.45 4.67 5.80
CA LEU A 71 7.15 5.47 4.79
C LEU A 71 6.48 6.83 4.56
N LEU A 72 5.14 6.91 4.67
CA LEU A 72 4.41 8.19 4.66
C LEU A 72 4.84 9.09 5.84
N VAL A 73 4.83 8.54 7.06
CA VAL A 73 5.24 9.27 8.27
C VAL A 73 6.71 9.69 8.17
N LEU A 74 7.59 8.78 7.77
CA LEU A 74 9.01 9.08 7.60
C LEU A 74 9.24 10.19 6.57
N SER A 75 8.58 10.10 5.41
CA SER A 75 8.66 11.14 4.38
C SER A 75 8.16 12.49 4.89
N ALA A 76 7.11 12.51 5.72
CA ALA A 76 6.62 13.75 6.34
C ALA A 76 7.62 14.31 7.36
N VAL A 77 8.20 13.46 8.21
CA VAL A 77 9.15 13.87 9.25
C VAL A 77 10.47 14.37 8.67
N THR A 78 10.91 13.79 7.55
CA THR A 78 12.14 14.21 6.87
C THR A 78 11.91 15.33 5.85
N PHE A 79 10.71 15.91 5.78
CA PHE A 79 10.38 16.96 4.82
C PHE A 79 11.34 18.17 4.90
N PRO A 80 12.09 18.52 3.84
CA PRO A 80 13.09 19.59 3.94
C PRO A 80 12.49 21.00 4.09
N PRO A 81 13.21 21.97 4.70
CA PRO A 81 14.47 21.81 5.43
C PRO A 81 14.33 21.38 6.90
N HIS A 82 13.18 21.61 7.56
CA HIS A 82 13.03 21.42 9.01
C HIS A 82 11.96 20.38 9.41
N GLY A 83 11.72 19.38 8.56
CA GLY A 83 10.77 18.30 8.81
C GLY A 83 9.31 18.75 8.85
N LEU A 84 8.57 18.23 9.83
CA LEU A 84 7.13 18.51 10.01
C LEU A 84 6.82 20.01 10.12
N VAL A 85 7.71 20.82 10.71
CA VAL A 85 7.52 22.27 10.85
C VAL A 85 7.43 22.94 9.48
N SER A 86 8.33 22.55 8.56
CA SER A 86 8.30 23.01 7.18
C SER A 86 7.05 22.51 6.46
N LEU A 87 6.64 21.26 6.68
CA LEU A 87 5.47 20.66 6.04
C LEU A 87 4.17 21.40 6.40
N VAL A 88 3.96 21.70 7.69
CA VAL A 88 2.74 22.40 8.16
C VAL A 88 2.66 23.83 7.64
N ARG A 89 3.82 24.47 7.40
CA ARG A 89 3.89 25.85 6.86
C ARG A 89 3.36 25.93 5.43
N TYR A 90 3.60 24.90 4.61
CA TYR A 90 3.13 24.86 3.23
C TYR A 90 1.83 24.07 3.13
N LYS A 91 0.70 24.80 3.20
CA LYS A 91 -0.65 24.19 3.16
C LYS A 91 -0.87 23.24 1.99
N THR A 92 -0.25 23.54 0.86
CA THR A 92 -0.38 22.78 -0.37
C THR A 92 0.38 21.45 -0.38
N ASP A 93 1.29 21.23 0.57
CA ASP A 93 2.11 20.02 0.64
C ASP A 93 1.68 19.06 1.75
N TRP A 94 1.20 19.56 2.89
CA TRP A 94 0.68 18.67 3.94
C TRP A 94 -0.67 18.04 3.57
N ILE A 95 -1.49 18.67 2.74
CA ILE A 95 -2.79 18.12 2.30
C ILE A 95 -2.61 16.77 1.57
N PRO A 96 -1.73 16.64 0.56
CA PRO A 96 -1.41 15.34 -0.03
C PRO A 96 -0.98 14.28 0.98
N PHE A 97 -0.13 14.64 1.95
CA PHE A 97 0.31 13.73 3.01
C PHE A 97 -0.85 13.29 3.91
N ALA A 98 -1.71 14.22 4.33
CA ALA A 98 -2.86 13.90 5.17
C ALA A 98 -3.87 13.01 4.42
N LEU A 99 -4.11 13.30 3.14
CA LEU A 99 -4.96 12.47 2.29
C LEU A 99 -4.38 11.05 2.15
N ALA A 100 -3.10 10.94 1.78
CA ALA A 100 -2.43 9.65 1.62
C ALA A 100 -2.35 8.86 2.93
N LEU A 101 -2.07 9.52 4.05
CA LEU A 101 -2.04 8.88 5.37
C LEU A 101 -3.44 8.42 5.79
N GLY A 102 -4.47 9.24 5.58
CA GLY A 102 -5.85 8.88 5.88
C GLY A 102 -6.30 7.65 5.10
N THR A 103 -6.03 7.59 3.80
CA THR A 103 -6.38 6.42 2.99
C THR A 103 -5.54 5.18 3.34
N ALA A 104 -4.25 5.35 3.65
CA ALA A 104 -3.38 4.27 4.12
C ALA A 104 -3.85 3.69 5.47
N VAL A 105 -4.25 4.53 6.42
CA VAL A 105 -4.77 4.10 7.73
C VAL A 105 -6.10 3.37 7.57
N LEU A 106 -7.01 3.85 6.72
CA LEU A 106 -8.26 3.14 6.41
C LEU A 106 -8.00 1.78 5.77
N ASN A 107 -7.02 1.71 4.86
CA ASN A 107 -6.57 0.44 4.29
C ASN A 107 -5.98 -0.50 5.34
N LEU A 108 -5.11 -0.01 6.21
CA LEU A 108 -4.47 -0.81 7.26
C LEU A 108 -5.49 -1.33 8.28
N GLY A 109 -6.30 -0.42 8.85
CA GLY A 109 -7.16 -0.72 9.99
C GLY A 109 -8.52 -1.33 9.64
N VAL A 110 -9.04 -1.06 8.43
CA VAL A 110 -10.42 -1.43 8.07
C VAL A 110 -10.44 -2.38 6.87
N TYR A 111 -9.99 -1.91 5.69
CA TYR A 111 -10.25 -2.63 4.45
C TYR A 111 -9.29 -3.79 4.20
N GLY A 112 -8.03 -3.69 4.64
CA GLY A 112 -7.04 -4.76 4.57
C GLY A 112 -7.47 -5.97 5.39
N ALA A 113 -7.81 -5.75 6.67
CA ALA A 113 -8.32 -6.80 7.55
C ALA A 113 -9.62 -7.43 7.03
N ARG A 114 -10.60 -6.61 6.61
CA ARG A 114 -11.88 -7.10 6.05
C ARG A 114 -11.70 -7.90 4.76
N THR A 115 -10.78 -7.48 3.89
CA THR A 115 -10.48 -8.22 2.64
C THR A 115 -9.83 -9.56 2.94
N ALA A 116 -8.87 -9.60 3.88
CA ALA A 116 -8.22 -10.84 4.30
C ALA A 116 -9.23 -11.83 4.90
N VAL A 117 -10.11 -11.37 5.81
CA VAL A 117 -11.17 -12.19 6.41
C VAL A 117 -12.13 -12.74 5.35
N ALA A 118 -12.60 -11.90 4.42
CA ALA A 118 -13.50 -12.34 3.35
C ALA A 118 -12.85 -13.39 2.44
N LEU A 119 -11.56 -13.25 2.16
CA LEU A 119 -10.79 -14.23 1.38
C LEU A 119 -10.64 -15.56 2.12
N VAL A 120 -10.40 -15.53 3.44
CA VAL A 120 -10.38 -16.72 4.31
C VAL A 120 -11.72 -17.46 4.24
N GLN A 121 -12.82 -16.73 4.39
CA GLN A 121 -14.17 -17.29 4.38
C GLN A 121 -14.50 -17.92 3.03
N CYS A 122 -14.09 -17.29 1.91
CA CYS A 122 -14.23 -17.87 0.58
C CYS A 122 -13.56 -19.24 0.48
N VAL A 123 -12.32 -19.38 0.99
CA VAL A 123 -11.58 -20.66 0.94
C VAL A 123 -12.22 -21.73 1.83
N HIS A 124 -12.71 -21.37 3.02
CA HIS A 124 -13.42 -22.31 3.89
C HIS A 124 -14.72 -22.78 3.25
N GLN A 125 -15.48 -21.86 2.64
CA GLN A 125 -16.72 -22.21 1.96
C GLN A 125 -16.47 -23.09 0.74
N GLU A 126 -15.42 -22.83 -0.03
CA GLU A 126 -15.01 -23.68 -1.15
C GLU A 126 -14.71 -25.12 -0.71
N THR A 127 -14.07 -25.29 0.45
CA THR A 127 -13.80 -26.61 1.04
C THR A 127 -15.09 -27.31 1.50
N ARG A 128 -16.02 -26.57 2.12
CA ARG A 128 -17.33 -27.10 2.55
C ARG A 128 -18.18 -27.52 1.36
N ASP A 129 -18.24 -26.69 0.32
CA ASP A 129 -18.97 -26.95 -0.91
C ASP A 129 -18.39 -28.19 -1.62
N ALA A 130 -17.06 -28.34 -1.66
CA ALA A 130 -16.41 -29.53 -2.23
C ALA A 130 -16.77 -30.82 -1.47
N LYS A 131 -16.78 -30.79 -0.13
CA LYS A 131 -17.20 -31.93 0.70
C LYS A 131 -18.69 -32.27 0.51
N ALA A 132 -19.55 -31.26 0.48
CA ALA A 132 -20.98 -31.46 0.26
C ALA A 132 -21.27 -32.04 -1.13
N LYS A 133 -20.51 -31.64 -2.16
CA LYS A 133 -20.59 -32.24 -3.51
C LYS A 133 -20.15 -33.70 -3.49
N ALA A 134 -19.03 -34.02 -2.83
CA ALA A 134 -18.54 -35.40 -2.72
C ALA A 134 -19.53 -36.33 -1.99
N ASN A 135 -20.24 -35.81 -0.98
CA ASN A 135 -21.21 -36.57 -0.20
C ASN A 135 -22.63 -36.57 -0.79
N GLY A 136 -22.85 -35.95 -1.97
CA GLY A 136 -24.17 -35.88 -2.60
C GLY A 136 -25.19 -34.97 -1.87
N THR A 137 -24.78 -34.21 -0.86
CA THR A 137 -25.65 -33.35 -0.05
C THR A 137 -25.67 -31.89 -0.53
N PHE A 138 -25.14 -31.61 -1.73
CA PHE A 138 -25.03 -30.25 -2.25
C PHE A 138 -26.35 -29.77 -2.87
N VAL A 139 -27.07 -28.93 -2.14
CA VAL A 139 -28.43 -28.46 -2.50
C VAL A 139 -28.44 -27.46 -3.67
N ASP A 140 -27.33 -26.76 -3.92
CA ASP A 140 -27.23 -25.69 -4.93
C ASP A 140 -26.67 -26.15 -6.30
N ALA A 141 -26.76 -27.45 -6.62
CA ALA A 141 -26.07 -28.10 -7.76
C ALA A 141 -26.38 -27.47 -9.14
N GLY A 142 -27.56 -26.87 -9.32
CA GLY A 142 -27.96 -26.26 -10.61
C GLY A 142 -27.19 -25.01 -11.02
N GLN A 143 -26.44 -24.36 -10.10
CA GLN A 143 -25.72 -23.10 -10.39
C GLN A 143 -24.19 -23.21 -10.24
N GLY A 144 -23.66 -24.40 -9.94
CA GLY A 144 -22.22 -24.66 -9.78
C GLY A 144 -21.54 -24.05 -8.55
N VAL A 145 -22.08 -22.96 -8.00
CA VAL A 145 -21.56 -22.19 -6.85
C VAL A 145 -22.70 -21.93 -5.84
N SER A 146 -22.46 -22.20 -4.56
CA SER A 146 -23.46 -22.00 -3.49
C SER A 146 -23.87 -20.53 -3.35
N VAL A 147 -25.09 -20.30 -2.87
CA VAL A 147 -25.60 -18.94 -2.58
C VAL A 147 -24.69 -18.22 -1.57
N GLU A 148 -24.20 -18.95 -0.57
CA GLU A 148 -23.29 -18.41 0.44
C GLU A 148 -21.94 -18.00 -0.17
N MET A 149 -21.38 -18.83 -1.06
CA MET A 149 -20.14 -18.49 -1.75
C MET A 149 -20.30 -17.24 -2.64
N LYS A 150 -21.46 -17.03 -3.27
CA LYS A 150 -21.74 -15.79 -4.03
C LYS A 150 -21.78 -14.56 -3.12
N LYS A 151 -22.33 -14.68 -1.91
CA LYS A 151 -22.36 -13.59 -0.92
C LYS A 151 -20.95 -13.24 -0.45
N LEU A 152 -20.13 -14.24 -0.11
CA LEU A 152 -18.74 -14.06 0.31
C LEU A 152 -17.88 -13.43 -0.80
N ARG A 153 -18.02 -13.89 -2.05
CA ARG A 153 -17.31 -13.31 -3.20
C ARG A 153 -17.67 -11.83 -3.42
N ARG A 154 -18.94 -11.46 -3.27
CA ARG A 154 -19.38 -10.05 -3.35
C ARG A 154 -18.78 -9.19 -2.23
N ALA A 155 -18.76 -9.71 -1.00
CA ALA A 155 -18.13 -9.02 0.12
C ALA A 155 -16.63 -8.81 -0.10
N PHE A 156 -15.92 -9.86 -0.55
CA PHE A 156 -14.52 -9.80 -0.93
C PHE A 156 -14.28 -8.76 -2.04
N ALA A 157 -15.02 -8.85 -3.15
CA ALA A 157 -14.86 -7.95 -4.29
C ALA A 157 -15.06 -6.49 -3.90
N ARG A 158 -16.09 -6.19 -3.09
CA ARG A 158 -16.34 -4.84 -2.60
C ARG A 158 -15.19 -4.32 -1.73
N ASN A 159 -14.76 -5.09 -0.73
CA ASN A 159 -13.69 -4.67 0.17
C ASN A 159 -12.36 -4.49 -0.59
N HIS A 160 -12.04 -5.41 -1.51
CA HIS A 160 -10.84 -5.35 -2.33
C HIS A 160 -10.86 -4.15 -3.28
N ALA A 161 -12.00 -3.88 -3.93
CA ALA A 161 -12.17 -2.70 -4.77
C ALA A 161 -11.95 -1.42 -3.96
N THR A 162 -12.58 -1.27 -2.80
CA THR A 162 -12.37 -0.10 -1.94
C THR A 162 -10.90 0.07 -1.57
N CYS A 163 -10.21 -1.03 -1.26
CA CYS A 163 -8.80 -1.01 -0.94
C CYS A 163 -7.93 -0.46 -2.10
N ILE A 164 -8.18 -0.92 -3.32
CA ILE A 164 -7.51 -0.43 -4.54
C ILE A 164 -7.76 1.07 -4.74
N HIS A 165 -9.00 1.54 -4.55
CA HIS A 165 -9.34 2.96 -4.75
C HIS A 165 -8.65 3.86 -3.72
N LEU A 166 -8.65 3.46 -2.45
CA LEU A 166 -7.93 4.17 -1.39
C LEU A 166 -6.43 4.23 -1.69
N ASN A 167 -5.88 3.15 -2.24
CA ASN A 167 -4.47 3.11 -2.60
C ASN A 167 -4.16 3.99 -3.83
N LEU A 168 -5.04 3.99 -4.83
CA LEU A 168 -4.92 4.86 -6.01
C LEU A 168 -4.99 6.34 -5.61
N LEU A 169 -5.88 6.71 -4.68
CA LEU A 169 -5.94 8.05 -4.12
C LEU A 169 -4.64 8.42 -3.41
N SER A 170 -4.06 7.51 -2.61
CA SER A 170 -2.76 7.72 -1.97
C SER A 170 -1.66 7.94 -3.00
N ILE A 171 -1.59 7.11 -4.05
CA ILE A 171 -0.59 7.23 -5.11
C ILE A 171 -0.75 8.57 -5.83
N GLY A 172 -1.98 8.93 -6.23
CA GLY A 172 -2.26 10.21 -6.88
C GLY A 172 -1.84 11.41 -6.04
N ALA A 173 -2.15 11.39 -4.73
CA ALA A 173 -1.73 12.42 -3.80
C ALA A 173 -0.19 12.54 -3.75
N MET A 174 0.52 11.41 -3.64
CA MET A 174 1.98 11.41 -3.58
C MET A 174 2.64 11.83 -4.89
N VAL A 175 2.06 11.50 -6.06
CA VAL A 175 2.53 11.99 -7.36
C VAL A 175 2.38 13.51 -7.45
N VAL A 176 1.22 14.05 -7.08
CA VAL A 176 0.98 15.51 -7.06
C VAL A 176 1.98 16.18 -6.12
N TYR A 177 2.18 15.62 -4.92
CA TYR A 177 3.18 16.10 -3.98
C TYR A 177 4.58 16.12 -4.60
N GLY A 178 5.02 15.02 -5.22
CA GLY A 178 6.34 14.92 -5.84
C GLY A 178 6.57 15.97 -6.92
N TRP A 179 5.56 16.21 -7.76
CA TRP A 179 5.62 17.25 -8.79
C TRP A 179 5.82 18.64 -8.19
N ARG A 180 5.06 18.96 -7.13
CA ARG A 180 5.17 20.25 -6.42
C ARG A 180 6.50 20.40 -5.70
N PHE A 181 6.99 19.33 -5.08
CA PHE A 181 8.26 19.30 -4.39
C PHE A 181 9.42 19.53 -5.36
N ALA A 182 9.43 18.83 -6.50
CA ALA A 182 10.43 19.03 -7.55
C ALA A 182 10.41 20.47 -8.10
N GLY A 183 9.23 21.04 -8.34
CA GLY A 183 9.11 22.42 -8.82
C GLY A 183 9.71 23.46 -7.88
N ARG A 184 9.61 23.26 -6.56
CA ARG A 184 10.25 24.17 -5.58
C ARG A 184 11.76 24.03 -5.56
N MET A 185 12.27 22.80 -5.59
CA MET A 185 13.71 22.57 -5.63
C MET A 185 14.36 23.15 -6.89
N ALA A 186 13.63 23.21 -8.01
CA ALA A 186 14.11 23.86 -9.22
C ALA A 186 14.20 25.38 -9.07
N VAL A 187 13.20 26.01 -8.43
CA VAL A 187 13.19 27.46 -8.19
C VAL A 187 14.24 27.88 -7.16
N ASP A 188 14.48 27.08 -6.12
CA ASP A 188 15.50 27.37 -5.09
C ASP A 188 16.95 27.14 -5.59
N ALA A 189 17.13 26.58 -6.80
CA ALA A 189 18.43 26.33 -7.42
C ALA A 189 18.87 27.45 -8.39
N GLU A 190 17.97 28.38 -8.73
CA GLU A 190 18.24 29.60 -9.51
C GLU A 190 18.55 30.79 -8.60
#